data_AF-A0A7Z7P470-F1
#
_entry.id   AF-A0A7Z7P470-F1
#
_cell.length_a   1.000
_cell.length_b   1.000
_cell.length_c   1.000
_cell.angle_alpha   90.00
_cell.angle_beta   90.00
_cell.angle_gamma   90.00
#
_symmetry.space_group_name_H-M   'P 1'
#
loop_
_entity.id
_entity.type
_entity.pdbx_description
1 polymer ?
#
loop_
_entity_poly.entity_id
_entity_poly.type
_entity_poly.pdbx_seq_one_letter_code
_entity_poly.pdbx_strand_id
1 'polypeptide(L)' 'MKRITANHYQTSERYYKLPKVLFESETYKDMKLEVKVANAVLKDRL' A
#
# COMPACT_ATOMS: atom_id res chain seq x y z
N MET A 1 29.04 -7.46 6.29
CA MET A 1 27.63 -7.00 6.34
C MET A 1 27.56 -5.64 5.63
N LYS A 2 26.84 -5.51 4.51
CA LYS A 2 26.74 -4.21 3.80
C LYS A 2 25.97 -3.22 4.69
N ARG A 3 26.56 -2.05 4.96
CA ARG A 3 25.90 -0.98 5.72
C ARG A 3 24.74 -0.42 4.89
N ILE A 4 23.56 -0.39 5.48
CA ILE A 4 22.37 0.22 4.88
C ILE A 4 22.62 1.73 4.82
N THR A 5 22.57 2.32 3.62
CA THR A 5 22.72 3.77 3.45
C THR A 5 21.41 4.46 3.82
N ALA A 6 21.47 5.72 4.28
CA ALA A 6 20.28 6.49 4.66
C ALA A 6 19.25 6.57 3.51
N ASN A 7 19.73 6.66 2.27
CA ASN A 7 18.87 6.64 1.08
C ASN A 7 18.17 5.29 0.90
N HIS A 8 18.84 4.17 1.18
CA HIS A 8 18.22 2.85 1.11
C HIS A 8 17.11 2.72 2.16
N TYR A 9 17.37 3.18 3.38
CA TYR A 9 16.39 3.18 4.46
C TYR A 9 15.13 4.02 4.12
N GLN A 10 15.33 5.26 3.66
CA GLN A 10 14.24 6.18 3.31
C GLN A 10 13.41 5.75 2.09
N THR A 11 13.98 4.92 1.21
CA THR A 11 13.28 4.40 0.02
C THR A 11 12.67 3.03 0.28
N SER A 12 13.29 2.19 1.12
CA SER A 12 12.78 0.87 1.48
C SER A 12 11.53 0.90 2.35
N GLU A 13 11.32 1.97 3.11
CA GLU A 13 10.16 2.11 4.02
C GLU A 13 8.93 2.80 3.37
N ARG A 14 8.92 2.93 2.03
CA ARG A 14 7.76 3.49 1.31
C ARG A 14 6.79 2.39 0.91
N TYR A 15 5.62 2.41 1.54
CA TYR A 15 4.53 1.47 1.25
C TYR A 15 3.25 2.21 0.91
N TYR A 16 2.48 1.66 -0.03
CA TYR A 16 1.11 2.10 -0.24
C TYR A 16 0.21 1.62 0.89
N LYS A 17 -0.56 2.54 1.47
CA LYS A 17 -1.48 2.23 2.57
C LYS A 17 -2.75 1.59 2.03
N LEU A 18 -2.89 0.28 2.23
CA LEU A 18 -4.12 -0.46 1.95
C LEU A 18 -5.08 -0.37 3.15
N PRO A 19 -6.28 0.23 2.99
CA PRO A 19 -7.25 0.31 4.08
C PRO A 19 -7.81 -1.08 4.45
N LYS A 20 -7.74 -1.44 5.73
CA LYS A 20 -8.27 -2.71 6.26
C LYS A 20 -9.77 -2.91 5.98
N VAL A 21 -10.53 -1.82 5.96
CA VAL A 21 -11.97 -1.82 5.64
C VAL A 21 -12.27 -2.46 4.28
N LEU A 22 -11.34 -2.39 3.31
CA LEU A 22 -11.52 -3.03 2.01
C LEU A 22 -11.48 -4.56 2.10
N PHE A 23 -10.99 -5.13 3.19
CA PHE A 23 -10.90 -6.58 3.42
C PHE A 23 -11.92 -7.08 4.44
N GLU A 24 -12.30 -6.24 5.41
CA GLU A 24 -13.14 -6.62 6.54
C GLU A 24 -14.64 -6.32 6.33
N SER A 25 -14.98 -5.35 5.47
CA SER A 25 -16.37 -4.95 5.23
C SER A 25 -17.04 -5.80 4.16
N GLU A 26 -18.26 -6.27 4.44
CA GLU A 26 -19.09 -7.02 3.47
C GLU A 26 -19.39 -6.18 2.21
N THR A 27 -19.43 -4.85 2.33
CA THR A 27 -19.64 -3.93 1.21
C THR A 27 -18.53 -3.99 0.16
N TYR A 28 -17.29 -4.34 0.56
CA TYR A 28 -16.12 -4.40 -0.33
C TYR A 28 -15.62 -5.83 -0.56
N LYS A 29 -16.43 -6.82 -0.20
CA LYS A 29 -16.07 -8.24 -0.30
C LYS A 29 -15.81 -8.67 -1.74
N ASP A 30 -16.68 -8.24 -2.66
CA ASP A 30 -16.58 -8.58 -4.09
C ASP A 30 -15.58 -7.69 -4.85
N MET A 31 -14.97 -6.72 -4.19
CA MET A 31 -13.97 -5.86 -4.81
C MET A 31 -12.69 -6.66 -5.09
N LYS A 32 -12.27 -6.68 -6.37
CA LYS A 32 -11.02 -7.32 -6.79
C LYS A 32 -9.82 -6.72 -6.07
N LEU A 33 -8.84 -7.56 -5.75
CA LEU A 33 -7.60 -7.13 -5.08
C LEU A 33 -6.85 -6.05 -5.86
N GLU A 34 -6.79 -6.19 -7.19
CA GLU A 34 -6.18 -5.21 -8.10
C GLU A 34 -6.77 -3.82 -7.94
N VAL A 35 -8.09 -3.72 -7.73
CA VAL A 35 -8.79 -2.44 -7.53
C VAL A 35 -8.44 -1.84 -6.17
N LYS A 36 -8.32 -2.67 -5.11
CA LYS A 36 -7.90 -2.23 -3.77
C LYS A 36 -6.49 -1.65 -3.81
N VAL A 37 -5.59 -2.30 -4.54
CA VAL A 37 -4.19 -1.85 -4.74
C VAL A 37 -4.15 -0.58 -5.59
N ALA A 38 -4.88 -0.54 -6.71
CA ALA A 38 -4.93 0.64 -7.58
C ALA A 38 -5.46 1.86 -6.81
N ASN A 39 -6.49 1.69 -5.98
CA ASN A 39 -7.00 2.75 -5.11
C ASN A 39 -5.93 3.27 -4.13
N ALA A 40 -5.13 2.38 -3.54
CA ALA A 40 -4.04 2.79 -2.63
C ALA A 40 -2.93 3.57 -3.36
N VAL A 41 -2.61 3.20 -4.61
CA VAL A 41 -1.64 3.92 -5.45
C VAL A 41 -2.16 5.29 -5.84
N LEU A 42 -3.44 5.39 -6.25
CA LEU A 42 -4.06 6.65 -6.64
C LEU A 42 -4.16 7.63 -5.46
N LYS A 43 -4.51 7.13 -4.27
CA LYS A 43 -4.63 7.94 -3.06
C LYS A 43 -3.30 8.52 -2.55
N ASP A 44 -2.18 7.84 -2.81
CA ASP A 44 -0.84 8.32 -2.43
C ASP A 44 -0.29 9.37 -3.41
N ARG A 45 -0.85 9.43 -4.63
CA ARG A 45 -0.43 10.37 -5.69
C ARG A 45 -1.23 11.67 -5.75
N LEU A 46 -2.35 11.74 -5.03
CA LEU A 46 -3.21 12.92 -4.88
C LEU A 46 -2.88 13.66 -3.58
#